data_AF-A0A352SED3-F1
#
_entry.id   AF-A0A352SED3-F1
#
_cell.length_a   1.000
_cell.length_b   1.000
_cell.length_c   1.000
_cell.angle_alpha   90.00
_cell.angle_beta   90.00
_cell.angle_gamma   90.00
#
_symmetry.space_group_name_H-M   'P 1'
#
loop_
_entity.id
_entity.type
_entity.pdbx_description
1 polymer ?
#
loop_
_entity_poly.entity_id
_entity_poly.type
_entity_poly.pdbx_seq_one_letter_code
_entity_poly.pdbx_strand_id
1 'polypeptide(L)'
;MTAIEIILIIIGFLCLCVSCFVAKKNSGFAEGEKESLSSELWTEKEEEKIKERVGEILSERQDELVDTTEERMNRLCNDKIMAVDEFSQQILEKIDANHQEVVFMYNMLSEKEKELKEFMSKPVKKESMAETRMASELAVSNRMDLNPVTASQTAISRLTANTQEAEKKKTVKKAEPKKAVKNETSKPEMSVAGQGNVNEKIKELHKQGKSVLEISKQLNIGQGEVKLVLALYGGDNK
;
A
#
# COMPACT_ATOMS: atom_id res chain seq x y z
N MET A 1 3.49 -44.60 -96.36
CA MET A 1 2.91 -43.40 -95.75
C MET A 1 1.85 -42.86 -96.69
N THR A 2 0.61 -43.33 -96.51
CA THR A 2 -0.52 -42.88 -97.32
C THR A 2 -0.92 -41.46 -96.88
N ALA A 3 -1.47 -40.64 -97.77
CA ALA A 3 -1.89 -39.27 -97.44
C ALA A 3 -2.90 -39.24 -96.26
N ILE A 4 -3.65 -40.32 -96.09
CA ILE A 4 -4.62 -40.52 -95.01
C ILE A 4 -3.93 -40.65 -93.65
N GLU A 5 -2.79 -41.34 -93.56
CA GLU A 5 -2.01 -41.46 -92.32
C GLU A 5 -1.47 -40.10 -91.85
N ILE A 6 -1.00 -39.26 -92.79
CA ILE A 6 -0.48 -37.93 -92.48
C ILE A 6 -1.60 -37.01 -91.96
N ILE A 7 -2.79 -37.07 -92.55
CA ILE A 7 -3.96 -36.29 -92.11
C ILE A 7 -4.41 -36.71 -90.71
N LEU A 8 -4.41 -38.02 -90.40
CA LEU A 8 -4.76 -38.52 -89.06
C LEU A 8 -3.75 -38.08 -87.99
N ILE A 9 -2.45 -38.03 -88.32
CA ILE A 9 -1.42 -37.54 -87.40
C ILE A 9 -1.61 -36.05 -87.10
N ILE A 10 -1.91 -35.23 -88.11
CA ILE A 10 -2.12 -33.79 -87.93
C ILE A 10 -3.35 -33.53 -87.07
N ILE A 11 -4.46 -34.23 -87.32
CA ILE A 11 -5.69 -34.14 -86.49
C ILE A 11 -5.44 -34.61 -85.06
N GLY A 12 -4.68 -35.69 -84.88
CA GLY A 12 -4.30 -36.18 -83.55
C GLY A 12 -3.46 -35.16 -82.78
N PHE A 13 -2.49 -34.51 -83.44
CA PHE A 13 -1.67 -33.46 -82.84
C PHE A 13 -2.49 -32.22 -82.47
N LEU A 14 -3.43 -31.83 -83.33
CA LEU A 14 -4.38 -30.72 -83.07
C LEU A 14 -5.29 -31.04 -81.88
N CYS A 15 -5.79 -32.27 -81.78
CA CYS A 15 -6.60 -32.72 -80.65
C CYS A 15 -5.80 -32.72 -79.34
N LEU A 16 -4.51 -33.11 -79.38
CA LEU A 16 -3.60 -33.00 -78.24
C LEU A 16 -3.35 -31.55 -77.83
N CYS A 17 -3.12 -30.64 -78.79
CA CYS A 17 -2.92 -29.22 -78.51
C CYS A 17 -4.16 -28.57 -77.88
N VAL A 18 -5.36 -28.86 -78.41
CA VAL A 18 -6.62 -28.37 -77.84
C VAL A 18 -6.87 -28.99 -76.47
N SER A 19 -6.62 -30.29 -76.29
CA SER A 19 -6.75 -30.96 -74.99
C SER A 19 -5.76 -30.41 -73.96
N CYS A 20 -4.55 -30.03 -74.38
CA CYS A 20 -3.55 -29.41 -73.50
C CYS A 20 -3.90 -27.96 -73.18
N PHE A 21 -4.52 -27.21 -74.10
CA PHE A 21 -5.04 -25.86 -73.84
C PHE A 21 -6.26 -25.89 -72.90
N VAL A 22 -7.17 -26.84 -73.09
CA VAL A 22 -8.31 -27.07 -72.19
C VAL A 22 -7.82 -27.58 -70.83
N ALA A 23 -6.87 -28.51 -70.80
CA ALA A 23 -6.24 -28.97 -69.57
C ALA A 23 -5.50 -27.83 -68.87
N LYS A 24 -4.76 -26.96 -69.57
CA LYS A 24 -4.09 -25.77 -68.99
C LYS A 24 -5.09 -24.72 -68.50
N LYS A 25 -6.24 -24.56 -69.19
CA LYS A 25 -7.36 -23.74 -68.73
C LYS A 25 -8.05 -24.34 -67.49
N ASN A 26 -8.04 -25.66 -67.34
CA ASN A 26 -8.69 -26.37 -66.22
C ASN A 26 -7.73 -26.78 -65.08
N SER A 27 -6.42 -26.84 -65.31
CA SER A 27 -5.36 -27.16 -64.36
C SER A 27 -4.68 -25.90 -63.81
N GLY A 28 -4.74 -24.78 -64.54
CA GLY A 28 -4.49 -23.45 -63.98
C GLY A 28 -5.51 -23.05 -62.91
N PHE A 29 -6.69 -23.69 -62.88
CA PHE A 29 -7.74 -23.47 -61.89
C PHE A 29 -7.59 -24.34 -60.62
N ALA A 30 -6.72 -25.36 -60.63
CA ALA A 30 -6.61 -26.31 -59.52
C ALA A 30 -5.43 -26.05 -58.57
N GLU A 31 -4.42 -25.27 -58.98
CA GLU A 31 -3.15 -25.18 -58.22
C GLU A 31 -2.57 -23.76 -58.08
N GLY A 32 -3.30 -22.72 -58.52
CA GLY A 32 -2.87 -21.32 -58.40
C GLY A 32 -3.89 -20.35 -57.78
N GLU A 33 -5.11 -20.79 -57.48
CA GLU A 33 -6.23 -19.88 -57.14
C GLU A 33 -6.91 -20.20 -55.80
N LYS A 34 -6.32 -21.08 -54.98
CA LYS A 34 -6.82 -21.35 -53.62
C LYS A 34 -6.14 -20.53 -52.52
N GLU A 35 -5.05 -19.82 -52.83
CA GLU A 35 -4.30 -19.07 -51.82
C GLU A 35 -4.57 -17.55 -51.88
N SER A 36 -5.10 -17.01 -53.00
CA SER A 36 -5.31 -15.56 -53.15
C SER A 36 -6.73 -15.08 -52.84
N LEU A 37 -7.77 -15.91 -53.04
CA LEU A 37 -9.16 -15.45 -52.97
C LEU A 37 -9.77 -15.42 -51.55
N SER A 38 -9.12 -16.03 -50.56
CA SER A 38 -9.56 -15.96 -49.16
C SER A 38 -8.97 -14.78 -48.38
N SER A 39 -8.07 -14.00 -48.99
CA SER A 39 -7.33 -12.93 -48.30
C SER A 39 -7.85 -11.50 -48.58
N GLU A 40 -8.75 -11.31 -49.54
CA GLU A 40 -9.05 -9.97 -50.09
C GLU A 40 -10.54 -9.60 -50.15
N LEU A 41 -11.41 -10.24 -49.34
CA LEU A 41 -12.85 -9.96 -49.37
C LEU A 41 -13.47 -9.76 -47.98
N TRP A 42 -12.91 -8.84 -47.18
CA TRP A 42 -13.75 -8.06 -46.26
C TRP A 42 -14.05 -6.77 -46.99
N THR A 43 -15.32 -6.49 -47.28
CA THR A 43 -15.68 -5.20 -47.90
C THR A 43 -15.35 -4.09 -46.89
N GLU A 44 -14.85 -2.91 -47.31
CA GLU A 44 -14.57 -1.78 -46.39
C GLU A 44 -15.77 -1.48 -45.46
N LYS A 45 -16.99 -1.68 -45.96
CA LYS A 45 -18.24 -1.53 -45.21
C LYS A 45 -18.47 -2.59 -44.13
N GLU A 46 -17.97 -3.81 -44.32
CA GLU A 46 -18.01 -4.88 -43.32
C GLU A 46 -16.95 -4.64 -42.25
N GLU A 47 -15.76 -4.18 -42.63
CA GLU A 47 -14.72 -3.75 -41.70
C GLU A 47 -15.19 -2.60 -40.81
N GLU A 48 -15.86 -1.59 -41.38
CA GLU A 48 -16.43 -0.46 -40.64
C GLU A 48 -17.47 -0.92 -39.60
N LYS A 49 -18.39 -1.81 -39.98
CA LYS A 49 -19.38 -2.38 -39.07
C LYS A 49 -18.77 -3.22 -37.96
N ILE A 50 -17.69 -3.96 -38.26
CA ILE A 50 -16.97 -4.75 -37.27
C ILE A 50 -16.28 -3.81 -36.29
N LYS A 51 -15.64 -2.76 -36.79
CA LYS A 51 -14.97 -1.74 -35.97
C LYS A 51 -15.96 -1.01 -35.06
N GLU A 52 -17.16 -0.69 -35.55
CA GLU A 52 -18.23 -0.09 -34.75
C GLU A 52 -18.70 -1.04 -33.64
N ARG A 53 -19.02 -2.29 -33.97
CA ARG A 53 -19.45 -3.28 -32.95
C ARG A 53 -18.35 -3.58 -31.92
N VAL A 54 -17.10 -3.70 -32.37
CA VAL A 54 -15.96 -3.88 -31.48
C VAL A 54 -15.77 -2.64 -30.61
N GLY A 55 -15.96 -1.44 -31.16
CA GLY A 55 -15.92 -0.20 -30.41
C GLY A 55 -17.01 -0.11 -29.34
N GLU A 56 -18.24 -0.51 -29.67
CA GLU A 56 -19.38 -0.53 -28.74
C GLU A 56 -19.15 -1.52 -27.60
N ILE A 57 -18.79 -2.78 -27.90
CA ILE A 57 -18.48 -3.80 -26.88
C ILE A 57 -17.30 -3.37 -26.02
N LEU A 58 -16.27 -2.77 -26.62
CA LEU A 58 -15.10 -2.29 -25.88
C LEU A 58 -15.47 -1.11 -24.97
N SER A 59 -16.34 -0.20 -25.43
CA SER A 59 -16.82 0.93 -24.62
C SER A 59 -17.67 0.43 -23.44
N GLU A 60 -18.61 -0.48 -23.68
CA GLU A 60 -19.44 -1.07 -22.63
C GLU A 60 -18.58 -1.81 -21.59
N ARG A 61 -17.59 -2.60 -22.06
CA ARG A 61 -16.67 -3.30 -21.16
C ARG A 61 -15.74 -2.35 -20.41
N GLN A 62 -15.33 -1.26 -21.05
CA GLN A 62 -14.53 -0.22 -20.42
C GLN A 62 -15.31 0.44 -19.28
N ASP A 63 -16.57 0.84 -19.53
CA ASP A 63 -17.41 1.47 -18.52
C ASP A 63 -17.69 0.52 -17.34
N GLU A 64 -18.03 -0.75 -17.61
CA GLU A 64 -18.20 -1.77 -16.56
C GLU A 64 -16.92 -1.98 -15.75
N LEU A 65 -15.75 -1.98 -16.39
CA LEU A 65 -14.46 -2.11 -15.72
C LEU A 65 -14.16 -0.89 -14.86
N VAL A 66 -14.48 0.33 -15.33
CA VAL A 66 -14.33 1.57 -14.57
C VAL A 66 -15.23 1.53 -13.35
N ASP A 67 -16.52 1.21 -13.50
CA ASP A 67 -17.48 1.13 -12.40
C ASP A 67 -17.05 0.10 -11.35
N THR A 68 -16.66 -1.10 -11.78
CA THR A 68 -16.18 -2.15 -10.87
C THR A 68 -14.89 -1.73 -10.15
N THR A 69 -14.03 -0.99 -10.83
CA THR A 69 -12.78 -0.48 -10.25
C THR A 69 -13.07 0.63 -9.25
N GLU A 70 -13.98 1.55 -9.56
CA GLU A 70 -14.41 2.61 -8.67
C GLU A 70 -15.07 2.03 -7.41
N GLU A 71 -15.94 1.03 -7.54
CA GLU A 71 -16.55 0.36 -6.39
C GLU A 71 -15.50 -0.30 -5.49
N ARG A 72 -14.56 -1.06 -6.08
CA ARG A 72 -13.46 -1.68 -5.32
C ARG A 72 -12.55 -0.64 -4.67
N MET A 73 -12.25 0.44 -5.39
CA MET A 73 -11.43 1.53 -4.88
C MET A 73 -12.10 2.24 -3.71
N ASN A 74 -13.39 2.56 -3.83
CA ASN A 74 -14.18 3.18 -2.76
C ASN A 74 -14.21 2.30 -1.51
N ARG A 75 -14.40 0.99 -1.69
CA ARG A 75 -14.37 0.05 -0.58
C ARG A 75 -12.99 0.00 0.11
N LEU A 76 -11.91 -0.13 -0.66
CA LEU A 76 -10.55 -0.14 -0.12
C LEU A 76 -10.19 1.20 0.55
N CYS A 77 -10.63 2.31 -0.02
CA CYS A 77 -10.41 3.64 0.53
C CYS A 77 -11.11 3.79 1.87
N ASN A 78 -12.38 3.38 1.98
CA ASN A 78 -13.11 3.40 3.24
C ASN A 78 -12.46 2.54 4.32
N ASP A 79 -12.06 1.30 3.98
CA ASP A 79 -11.37 0.42 4.92
C ASP A 79 -10.04 1.04 5.38
N LYS A 80 -9.31 1.69 4.47
CA LYS A 80 -8.04 2.34 4.79
C LYS A 80 -8.23 3.60 5.64
N ILE A 81 -9.25 4.41 5.36
CA ILE A 81 -9.61 5.58 6.16
C ILE A 81 -9.96 5.14 7.58
N MET A 82 -10.76 4.09 7.74
CA MET A 82 -11.12 3.55 9.05
C MET A 82 -9.88 3.07 9.82
N ALA A 83 -8.99 2.30 9.17
CA ALA A 83 -7.76 1.81 9.82
C ALA A 83 -6.79 2.95 10.17
N VAL A 84 -6.70 3.99 9.33
CA VAL A 84 -5.87 5.17 9.60
C VAL A 84 -6.47 6.00 10.75
N ASP A 85 -7.78 6.17 10.79
CA ASP A 85 -8.47 6.88 11.87
C ASP A 85 -8.28 6.17 13.21
N GLU A 86 -8.46 4.85 13.25
CA GLU A 86 -8.22 4.05 14.47
C GLU A 86 -6.77 4.16 14.95
N PHE A 87 -5.80 4.06 14.04
CA PHE A 87 -4.39 4.23 14.38
C PHE A 87 -4.06 5.65 14.84
N SER A 88 -4.65 6.65 14.19
CA SER A 88 -4.49 8.06 14.54
C SER A 88 -5.02 8.33 15.95
N GLN A 89 -6.22 7.83 16.28
CA GLN A 89 -6.80 7.96 17.61
C GLN A 89 -5.88 7.36 18.69
N GLN A 90 -5.32 6.16 18.47
CA GLN A 90 -4.38 5.54 19.41
C GLN A 90 -3.09 6.37 19.61
N ILE A 91 -2.59 7.00 18.55
CA ILE A 91 -1.41 7.88 18.66
C ILE A 91 -1.79 9.17 19.39
N LEU A 92 -2.91 9.80 19.02
CA LEU A 92 -3.36 11.04 19.65
C LEU A 92 -3.59 10.86 21.14
N GLU A 93 -4.20 9.74 21.55
CA GLU A 93 -4.40 9.41 22.95
C GLU A 93 -3.06 9.28 23.70
N LYS A 94 -2.06 8.62 23.10
CA LYS A 94 -0.71 8.54 23.68
C LYS A 94 0.00 9.89 23.74
N ILE A 95 -0.19 10.73 22.72
CA ILE A 95 0.36 12.10 22.72
C ILE A 95 -0.28 12.92 23.83
N ASP A 96 -1.60 12.84 24.00
CA ASP A 96 -2.32 13.57 25.05
C ASP A 96 -1.89 13.10 26.44
N ALA A 97 -1.80 11.78 26.67
CA ALA A 97 -1.32 11.23 27.93
C ALA A 97 0.12 11.66 28.26
N ASN A 98 1.03 11.61 27.29
CA ASN A 98 2.40 12.07 27.46
C ASN A 98 2.45 13.58 27.70
N HIS A 99 1.66 14.36 26.96
CA HIS A 99 1.57 15.80 27.16
C HIS A 99 1.08 16.16 28.57
N GLN A 100 0.05 15.47 29.06
CA GLN A 100 -0.43 15.63 30.43
C GLN A 100 0.66 15.27 31.46
N GLU A 101 1.42 14.19 31.25
CA GLU A 101 2.52 13.81 32.15
C GLU A 101 3.63 14.85 32.19
N VAL A 102 4.03 15.39 31.03
CA VAL A 102 5.04 16.44 30.92
C VAL A 102 4.57 17.74 31.60
N VAL A 103 3.32 18.14 31.38
CA VAL A 103 2.73 19.32 32.05
C VAL A 103 2.65 19.08 33.57
N PHE A 104 2.28 17.88 34.00
CA PHE A 104 2.25 17.50 35.41
C PHE A 104 3.64 17.59 36.04
N MET A 105 4.67 17.02 35.40
CA MET A 105 6.06 17.14 35.85
C MET A 105 6.51 18.60 35.93
N TYR A 106 6.17 19.43 34.93
CA TYR A 106 6.48 20.85 34.96
C TYR A 106 5.83 21.57 36.15
N ASN A 107 4.56 21.27 36.42
CA ASN A 107 3.84 21.84 37.56
C ASN A 107 4.44 21.38 38.89
N MET A 108 4.75 20.09 39.05
CA MET A 108 5.39 19.56 40.26
C MET A 108 6.79 20.15 40.47
N LEU A 109 7.60 20.27 39.41
CA LEU A 109 8.93 20.87 39.50
C LEU A 109 8.84 22.35 39.88
N SER A 110 7.90 23.08 39.28
CA SER A 110 7.64 24.49 39.62
C SER A 110 7.16 24.65 41.06
N GLU A 111 6.29 23.75 41.53
CA GLU A 111 5.82 23.72 42.92
C GLU A 111 6.97 23.38 43.88
N LYS A 112 7.83 22.41 43.55
CA LYS A 112 9.02 22.05 44.33
C LYS A 112 10.06 23.19 44.36
N GLU A 113 10.27 23.88 43.25
CA GLU A 113 11.12 25.06 43.20
C GLU A 113 10.56 26.16 44.12
N LYS A 114 9.25 26.39 44.09
CA LYS A 114 8.58 27.34 44.96
C LYS A 114 8.71 26.96 46.44
N GLU A 115 8.46 25.70 46.79
CA GLU A 115 8.67 25.16 48.16
C GLU A 115 10.11 25.33 48.62
N LEU A 116 11.09 25.02 47.76
CA LEU A 116 12.51 25.15 48.07
C LEU A 116 12.89 26.62 48.30
N LYS A 117 12.41 27.52 47.44
CA LYS A 117 12.63 28.96 47.57
C LYS A 117 11.99 29.50 48.84
N GLU A 118 10.78 29.04 49.19
CA GLU A 118 10.12 29.41 50.44
C GLU A 118 10.90 28.90 51.66
N PHE A 119 11.37 27.65 51.65
CA PHE A 119 12.18 27.07 52.73
C PHE A 119 13.51 27.82 52.93
N MET A 120 14.21 28.14 51.83
CA MET A 120 15.44 28.94 51.87
C MET A 120 15.21 30.39 52.31
N SER A 121 14.04 30.95 52.01
CA SER A 121 13.68 32.31 52.41
C SER A 121 13.25 32.44 53.89
N LYS A 122 12.93 31.34 54.56
CA LYS A 122 12.61 31.34 56.00
C LYS A 122 13.92 31.39 56.81
N PRO A 123 14.11 32.39 57.69
CA PRO A 123 15.32 32.45 58.52
C PRO A 123 15.32 31.26 59.50
N VAL A 124 16.39 30.47 59.47
CA VAL A 124 16.65 29.38 60.42
C VAL A 124 16.74 29.98 61.83
N LYS A 125 15.62 29.99 62.55
CA LYS A 125 15.61 30.21 63.99
C LYS A 125 16.28 29.01 64.65
N LYS A 126 17.53 29.21 65.06
CA LYS A 126 18.38 28.26 65.78
C LYS A 126 17.75 27.95 67.15
N GLU A 127 16.81 27.01 67.24
CA GLU A 127 16.32 26.60 68.58
C GLU A 127 15.79 25.16 68.73
N SER A 128 15.73 24.31 67.69
CA SER A 128 15.17 22.94 67.87
C SER A 128 16.00 21.79 67.29
N MET A 129 17.33 21.93 67.19
CA MET A 129 18.21 20.89 66.64
C MET A 129 18.60 19.78 67.66
N ALA A 130 17.98 19.74 68.85
CA ALA A 130 18.35 18.79 69.91
C ALA A 130 17.34 17.65 70.15
N GLU A 131 16.06 17.82 69.83
CA GLU A 131 15.03 16.82 70.23
C GLU A 131 14.68 15.78 69.15
N THR A 132 14.95 16.05 67.87
CA THR A 132 14.52 15.12 66.79
C THR A 132 15.47 13.94 66.57
N ARG A 133 16.65 13.92 67.22
CA ARG A 133 17.63 12.81 67.07
C ARG A 133 17.26 11.54 67.83
N MET A 134 16.49 11.62 68.92
CA MET A 134 16.16 10.42 69.72
C MET A 134 14.94 9.65 69.21
N ALA A 135 14.12 10.24 68.33
CA ALA A 135 12.95 9.54 67.75
C ALA A 135 13.27 8.75 66.48
N SER A 136 14.40 9.04 65.80
CA SER A 136 14.77 8.40 64.54
C SER A 136 15.63 7.14 64.70
N GLU A 137 16.14 6.82 65.88
CA GLU A 137 16.99 5.62 66.08
C GLU A 137 16.18 4.34 66.37
N LEU A 138 14.96 4.45 66.94
CA LEU A 138 14.10 3.28 67.20
C LEU A 138 13.21 2.85 66.03
N ALA A 139 13.10 3.65 64.96
CA ALA A 139 12.21 3.35 63.83
C ALA A 139 12.91 2.68 62.63
N VAL A 140 14.23 2.42 62.70
CA VAL A 140 15.04 1.92 61.57
C VAL A 140 15.16 0.40 61.54
N SER A 141 14.69 -0.34 62.56
CA SER A 141 14.95 -1.80 62.63
C SER A 141 13.95 -2.69 61.87
N ASN A 142 12.84 -2.19 61.31
CA ASN A 142 11.74 -3.09 60.88
C ASN A 142 11.17 -2.89 59.47
N ARG A 143 11.89 -2.26 58.52
CA ARG A 143 11.41 -2.18 57.11
C ARG A 143 12.50 -2.39 56.05
N MET A 144 13.36 -3.38 56.25
CA MET A 144 14.05 -4.04 55.13
C MET A 144 13.18 -5.20 54.62
N ASP A 145 12.09 -4.89 53.91
CA ASP A 145 11.55 -5.69 52.81
C ASP A 145 10.42 -4.88 52.14
N LEU A 146 10.18 -5.13 50.85
CA LEU A 146 9.12 -4.60 49.98
C LEU A 146 9.46 -3.34 49.16
N ASN A 147 10.21 -3.60 48.08
CA ASN A 147 10.00 -3.17 46.70
C ASN A 147 8.94 -2.07 46.42
N PRO A 148 9.27 -0.92 45.79
CA PRO A 148 8.34 0.20 45.56
C PRO A 148 7.32 0.01 44.42
N VAL A 149 7.01 -1.23 44.00
CA VAL A 149 6.16 -1.52 42.82
C VAL A 149 4.67 -1.70 43.16
N THR A 150 4.22 -1.45 44.39
CA THR A 150 2.83 -1.75 44.79
C THR A 150 1.95 -0.50 45.03
N ALA A 151 2.53 0.69 45.12
CA ALA A 151 1.73 1.92 45.30
C ALA A 151 1.04 2.41 44.01
N SER A 152 1.56 2.03 42.83
CA SER A 152 0.98 2.44 41.54
C SER A 152 -0.20 1.56 41.08
N GLN A 153 -0.37 0.36 41.65
CA GLN A 153 -1.46 -0.55 41.24
C GLN A 153 -2.83 -0.23 41.88
N THR A 154 -2.88 0.53 42.98
CA THR A 154 -4.16 0.82 43.66
C THR A 154 -4.92 2.00 43.04
N ALA A 155 -4.25 2.89 42.32
CA ALA A 155 -4.89 4.01 41.62
C ALA A 155 -5.49 3.58 40.26
N ILE A 156 -4.87 2.63 39.56
CA ILE A 156 -5.26 2.21 38.21
C ILE A 156 -6.52 1.31 38.23
N SER A 157 -6.70 0.47 39.26
CA SER A 157 -7.89 -0.40 39.37
C SER A 157 -9.20 0.34 39.69
N ARG A 158 -9.16 1.63 40.04
CA ARG A 158 -10.38 2.41 40.39
C ARG A 158 -10.98 3.17 39.21
N LEU A 159 -10.26 3.34 38.10
CA LEU A 159 -10.78 4.02 36.91
C LEU A 159 -11.36 3.05 35.86
N THR A 160 -11.09 1.75 35.95
CA THR A 160 -11.60 0.73 35.02
C THR A 160 -12.85 -0.02 35.51
N ALA A 161 -13.40 0.36 36.67
CA ALA A 161 -14.56 -0.31 37.29
C ALA A 161 -15.93 0.32 36.97
N ASN A 162 -16.02 1.31 36.06
CA ASN A 162 -17.29 2.01 35.78
C ASN A 162 -17.72 2.00 34.30
N THR A 163 -17.44 0.92 33.57
CA THR A 163 -18.00 0.67 32.23
C THR A 163 -18.39 -0.79 32.04
N GLN A 164 -18.92 -1.43 33.09
CA GLN A 164 -19.62 -2.72 32.96
C GLN A 164 -20.87 -2.74 33.84
N GLU A 165 -21.88 -1.97 33.42
CA GLU A 165 -23.26 -2.22 33.85
C GLU A 165 -24.25 -1.77 32.76
N ALA A 166 -24.11 -2.34 31.56
CA ALA A 166 -25.14 -2.18 30.52
C ALA A 166 -25.14 -3.30 29.47
N GLU A 167 -25.14 -4.57 29.85
CA GLU A 167 -25.63 -5.63 28.94
C GLU A 167 -26.37 -6.75 29.67
N LYS A 168 -27.71 -6.75 29.55
CA LYS A 168 -28.53 -7.98 29.51
C LYS A 168 -29.91 -7.72 28.87
N LYS A 169 -30.00 -7.91 27.54
CA LYS A 169 -31.00 -8.77 26.85
C LYS A 169 -31.05 -8.48 25.33
N LYS A 170 -30.46 -9.36 24.51
CA LYS A 170 -31.19 -10.40 23.74
C LYS A 170 -30.24 -11.25 22.88
N THR A 171 -30.28 -12.54 23.19
CA THR A 171 -30.16 -13.75 22.34
C THR A 171 -30.37 -13.49 20.83
N VAL A 172 -29.63 -14.09 19.88
CA VAL A 172 -29.63 -15.53 19.53
C VAL A 172 -28.37 -15.96 18.73
N LYS A 173 -27.94 -17.20 19.05
CA LYS A 173 -26.94 -18.13 18.48
C LYS A 173 -26.87 -18.24 16.94
N LYS A 174 -25.69 -18.55 16.39
CA LYS A 174 -25.38 -19.86 15.72
C LYS A 174 -23.89 -20.02 15.30
N ALA A 175 -23.26 -21.03 15.92
CA ALA A 175 -22.26 -22.02 15.43
C ALA A 175 -20.95 -21.61 14.70
N GLU A 176 -19.84 -21.93 15.37
CA GLU A 176 -18.49 -22.34 14.91
C GLU A 176 -18.48 -23.55 13.91
N PRO A 177 -17.35 -24.03 13.30
CA PRO A 177 -15.93 -23.90 13.72
C PRO A 177 -14.79 -23.78 12.67
N LYS A 178 -13.66 -23.24 13.16
CA LYS A 178 -12.22 -23.63 13.00
C LYS A 178 -11.58 -23.80 11.61
N LYS A 179 -10.49 -23.06 11.38
CA LYS A 179 -9.15 -23.65 11.10
C LYS A 179 -8.00 -22.70 11.41
N ALA A 180 -7.02 -23.25 12.13
CA ALA A 180 -5.75 -22.65 12.49
C ALA A 180 -4.80 -22.55 11.30
N VAL A 181 -4.02 -21.46 11.19
CA VAL A 181 -2.64 -21.52 10.69
C VAL A 181 -1.80 -20.52 11.50
N LYS A 182 -0.80 -21.09 12.15
CA LYS A 182 0.33 -20.45 12.79
C LYS A 182 1.34 -20.14 11.68
N ASN A 183 1.80 -18.91 11.53
CA ASN A 183 3.20 -18.69 11.17
C ASN A 183 3.73 -17.35 11.63
N GLU A 184 4.97 -17.44 12.08
CA GLU A 184 5.71 -16.53 12.92
C GLU A 184 6.31 -15.35 12.15
N THR A 185 6.33 -14.21 12.83
CA THR A 185 7.46 -13.28 12.97
C THR A 185 8.27 -12.93 11.71
N SER A 186 8.12 -11.68 11.26
CA SER A 186 9.24 -10.87 10.80
C SER A 186 9.01 -9.42 11.22
N LYS A 187 9.54 -9.12 12.39
CA LYS A 187 9.80 -7.81 12.99
C LYS A 187 10.39 -6.84 11.95
N PRO A 188 9.86 -5.62 11.75
CA PRO A 188 10.67 -4.55 11.15
C PRO A 188 11.57 -4.02 12.27
N GLU A 189 12.82 -4.50 12.28
CA GLU A 189 13.87 -3.84 13.04
C GLU A 189 14.15 -2.48 12.42
N MET A 190 13.82 -1.47 13.20
CA MET A 190 14.39 -0.13 13.21
C MET A 190 15.89 -0.14 12.80
N SER A 191 16.19 0.40 11.62
CA SER A 191 17.54 0.86 11.28
C SER A 191 17.45 2.33 10.83
N VAL A 192 17.52 3.21 11.82
CA VAL A 192 17.51 4.68 11.69
C VAL A 192 18.81 5.23 11.06
N ALA A 193 19.72 4.37 10.59
CA ALA A 193 21.02 4.77 10.04
C ALA A 193 21.07 4.88 8.50
N GLY A 194 20.00 4.53 7.77
CA GLY A 194 20.03 4.42 6.29
C GLY A 194 19.28 5.51 5.51
N GLN A 195 18.37 6.26 6.13
CA GLN A 195 17.48 7.18 5.41
C GLN A 195 18.19 8.43 4.85
N GLY A 196 19.28 8.88 5.49
CA GLY A 196 20.10 9.98 4.98
C GLY A 196 20.68 9.68 3.59
N ASN A 197 21.16 8.45 3.38
CA ASN A 197 21.75 8.03 2.10
C ASN A 197 20.74 8.08 0.95
N VAL A 198 19.50 7.67 1.21
CA VAL A 198 18.43 7.64 0.21
C VAL A 198 18.05 9.06 -0.22
N ASN A 199 17.91 9.99 0.74
CA ASN A 199 17.58 11.38 0.46
C ASN A 199 18.72 12.11 -0.29
N GLU A 200 19.98 11.83 0.06
CA GLU A 200 21.15 12.34 -0.66
C GLU A 200 21.22 11.81 -2.10
N LYS A 201 20.90 10.53 -2.29
CA LYS A 201 20.89 9.90 -3.62
C LYS A 201 19.77 10.43 -4.51
N ILE A 202 18.59 10.73 -3.94
CA ILE A 202 17.50 11.43 -4.66
C ILE A 202 17.98 12.80 -5.15
N LYS A 203 18.68 13.56 -4.29
CA LYS A 203 19.27 14.87 -4.65
C LYS A 203 20.29 14.77 -5.77
N GLU A 204 21.21 13.83 -5.67
CA GLU A 204 22.29 13.67 -6.65
C GLU A 204 21.73 13.28 -8.03
N LEU A 205 20.80 12.32 -8.07
CA LEU A 205 20.17 11.89 -9.30
C LEU A 205 19.33 13.01 -9.95
N HIS A 206 18.68 13.86 -9.15
CA HIS A 206 17.97 15.03 -9.65
C HIS A 206 18.93 16.11 -10.18
N LYS A 207 20.06 16.36 -9.50
CA LYS A 207 21.12 17.25 -10.01
C LYS A 207 21.76 16.74 -11.30
N GLN A 208 21.79 15.43 -11.51
CA GLN A 208 22.21 14.79 -12.77
C GLN A 208 21.13 14.92 -13.88
N GLY A 209 20.00 15.59 -13.62
CA GLY A 209 18.94 15.83 -14.58
C GLY A 209 17.97 14.66 -14.80
N LYS A 210 18.03 13.61 -13.96
CA LYS A 210 17.11 12.47 -14.08
C LYS A 210 15.71 12.85 -13.63
N SER A 211 14.71 12.30 -14.33
CA SER A 211 13.30 12.56 -14.02
C SER A 211 12.87 11.89 -12.71
N VAL A 212 11.87 12.47 -12.03
CA VAL A 212 11.24 11.90 -10.82
C VAL A 212 10.83 10.44 -11.00
N LEU A 213 10.38 10.07 -12.21
CA LEU A 213 9.98 8.70 -12.54
C LEU A 213 11.19 7.75 -12.57
N GLU A 214 12.31 8.19 -13.13
CA GLU A 214 13.54 7.40 -13.21
C GLU A 214 14.18 7.22 -11.83
N ILE A 215 14.15 8.26 -10.99
CA ILE A 215 14.63 8.21 -9.61
C ILE A 215 13.79 7.22 -8.80
N SER A 216 12.45 7.30 -8.92
CA SER A 216 11.52 6.37 -8.29
C SER A 216 11.82 4.90 -8.68
N LYS A 217 12.10 4.67 -9.96
CA LYS A 217 12.43 3.33 -10.47
C LYS A 217 13.82 2.84 -10.02
N GLN A 218 14.84 3.72 -9.99
CA GLN A 218 16.21 3.37 -9.60
C GLN A 218 16.35 3.11 -8.10
N LEU A 219 15.60 3.84 -7.27
CA LEU A 219 15.67 3.74 -5.81
C LEU A 219 14.55 2.87 -5.22
N ASN A 220 13.59 2.43 -6.02
CA ASN A 220 12.45 1.62 -5.58
C ASN A 220 11.61 2.32 -4.49
N ILE A 221 11.35 3.60 -4.69
CA ILE A 221 10.55 4.43 -3.78
C ILE A 221 9.48 5.17 -4.59
N GLY A 222 8.32 5.44 -3.98
CA GLY A 222 7.17 6.07 -4.63
C GLY A 222 7.47 7.46 -5.19
N GLN A 223 6.86 7.81 -6.33
CA GLN A 223 7.04 9.12 -6.95
C GLN A 223 6.64 10.30 -6.04
N GLY A 224 5.66 10.08 -5.14
CA GLY A 224 5.26 11.06 -4.12
C GLY A 224 6.35 11.34 -3.09
N GLU A 225 7.07 10.30 -2.65
CA GLU A 225 8.18 10.43 -1.70
C GLU A 225 9.38 11.13 -2.34
N VAL A 226 9.71 10.79 -3.59
CA VAL A 226 10.77 11.50 -4.35
C VAL A 226 10.44 12.99 -4.47
N LYS A 227 9.19 13.34 -4.82
CA LYS A 227 8.74 14.75 -4.88
C LYS A 227 8.81 15.44 -3.52
N LEU A 228 8.41 14.75 -2.44
CA LEU A 228 8.45 15.30 -1.09
C LEU A 228 9.89 15.59 -0.65
N VAL A 229 10.83 14.68 -0.91
CA VAL A 229 12.25 14.87 -0.59
C VAL A 229 12.85 16.02 -1.40
N LEU A 230 12.51 16.13 -2.69
CA LEU A 230 12.93 17.27 -3.51
C LEU A 230 12.31 18.59 -3.04
N ALA A 231 11.05 18.60 -2.59
CA ALA A 231 10.41 19.81 -2.06
C ALA A 231 11.03 20.26 -0.72
N LEU A 232 11.36 19.31 0.15
CA LEU A 232 11.93 19.60 1.48
C LEU A 232 13.43 19.93 1.43
N TYR A 233 14.16 19.27 0.53
CA TYR A 233 15.63 19.32 0.53
C TYR A 233 16.22 19.83 -0.78
N GLY A 234 15.51 19.68 -1.90
CA GLY A 234 15.95 20.06 -3.25
C GLY A 234 15.64 21.50 -3.64
N GLY A 235 15.32 22.37 -2.67
CA GLY A 235 15.10 23.79 -2.89
C GLY A 235 16.25 24.44 -3.67
N ASP A 236 15.99 24.72 -4.94
CA ASP A 236 16.68 25.74 -5.71
C ASP A 236 16.38 27.07 -5.03
N ASN A 237 17.23 27.48 -4.09
CA ASN A 237 17.32 28.89 -3.69
C ASN A 237 17.87 29.67 -4.89
N LYS A 238 16.99 30.12 -5.78
CA LYS A 238 17.27 31.22 -6.69
C LYS A 238 16.06 32.11 -6.88
#